data_AF-A0A4Q2CZ17-F1
#
_entry.id   AF-A0A4Q2CZ17-F1
#
_cell.length_a   1.000
_cell.length_b   1.000
_cell.length_c   1.000
_cell.angle_alpha   90.00
_cell.angle_beta   90.00
_cell.angle_gamma   90.00
#
_symmetry.space_group_name_H-M   'P 1'
#
loop_
_entity.id
_entity.type
_entity.pdbx_description
1 polymer ?
#
loop_
_entity_poly.entity_id
_entity_poly.type
_entity_poly.pdbx_seq_one_letter_code
_entity_poly.pdbx_strand_id
1 'polypeptide(L)'
;MLANHPSVPLGTLHYLSWGHHFGWSRVMESALRAYILLNLIFAVSSESDKAHNELMVKDGYREIGLYKGMIRGETRSMDYPAQQVPHKRFWEACRDIKATSLSGSSSLPGSSNSTKAGGRLSEDFVPLMHLDMHHLDKYLKLNFALLYKYDMVLRECGMEPEWEREIVGLMGYLVKGLKVEHGR
;
A
#
# COMPACT_ATOMS: atom_id res chain seq x y z
N MET A 1 -25.73 -2.33 15.73
CA MET A 1 -24.38 -2.32 15.11
C MET A 1 -23.52 -1.30 15.83
N LEU A 2 -22.21 -1.57 15.94
CA LEU A 2 -21.23 -0.66 16.57
C LEU A 2 -21.28 0.75 15.96
N ALA A 3 -21.55 0.87 14.66
CA ALA A 3 -21.69 2.13 13.92
C ALA A 3 -22.75 3.09 14.49
N ASN A 4 -23.82 2.55 15.11
CA ASN A 4 -24.94 3.32 15.65
C ASN A 4 -25.03 3.23 17.19
N HIS A 5 -23.96 2.79 17.85
CA HIS A 5 -23.97 2.67 19.29
C HIS A 5 -23.82 4.07 19.93
N PRO A 6 -24.74 4.53 20.80
CA PRO A 6 -24.73 5.91 21.31
C PRO A 6 -23.47 6.26 22.12
N SER A 7 -22.79 5.25 22.69
CA SER A 7 -21.52 5.44 23.42
C SER A 7 -20.26 5.30 22.56
N VAL A 8 -20.38 4.96 21.27
CA VAL A 8 -19.23 4.78 20.36
C VAL A 8 -19.50 5.56 19.07
N PRO A 9 -19.15 6.85 19.02
CA PRO A 9 -19.42 7.69 17.85
C PRO A 9 -18.41 7.38 16.73
N LEU A 10 -18.52 6.21 16.08
CA LEU A 10 -17.57 5.77 15.05
C LEU A 10 -17.42 6.79 13.91
N GLY A 11 -18.50 7.46 13.52
CA GLY A 11 -18.46 8.53 12.52
C GLY A 11 -17.56 9.71 12.92
N THR A 12 -17.51 10.10 14.20
CA THR A 12 -16.64 11.21 14.64
C THR A 12 -15.16 10.84 14.66
N LEU A 13 -14.84 9.54 14.58
CA LEU A 13 -13.48 9.03 14.49
C LEU A 13 -13.00 8.88 13.04
N HIS A 14 -13.83 9.24 12.05
CA HIS A 14 -13.54 9.08 10.63
C HIS A 14 -12.30 9.85 10.20
N TYR A 15 -12.23 11.14 10.53
CA TYR A 15 -11.10 11.99 10.20
C TYR A 15 -10.58 12.67 11.47
N LEU A 16 -9.52 12.12 12.04
CA LEU A 16 -8.80 12.68 13.19
C LEU A 16 -7.41 13.12 12.76
N SER A 17 -6.96 14.27 13.26
CA SER A 17 -5.63 14.78 12.97
C SER A 17 -5.04 15.60 14.12
N TRP A 18 -3.76 15.37 14.41
CA TRP A 18 -2.95 16.18 15.34
C TRP A 18 -1.51 16.19 14.83
N GLY A 19 -1.18 17.17 14.00
CA GLY A 19 0.09 17.23 13.26
C GLY A 19 0.19 16.23 12.10
N HIS A 20 -0.50 15.10 12.16
CA HIS A 20 -0.66 14.11 11.10
C HIS A 20 -2.06 13.46 11.18
N HIS A 21 -2.47 12.73 10.14
CA HIS A 21 -3.79 12.10 10.01
C HIS A 21 -3.80 10.67 10.57
N PHE A 22 -4.78 10.38 11.44
CA PHE A 22 -4.96 9.08 12.12
C PHE A 22 -6.44 8.72 12.34
N GLY A 23 -7.37 9.25 11.56
CA GLY A 23 -8.74 8.72 11.54
C GLY A 23 -8.78 7.33 10.89
N TRP A 24 -9.89 6.59 11.02
CA TRP A 24 -10.02 5.31 10.31
C TRP A 24 -10.11 5.47 8.78
N SER A 25 -10.34 6.70 8.28
CA SER A 25 -10.10 7.06 6.86
C SER A 25 -8.66 6.82 6.40
N ARG A 26 -7.68 6.82 7.31
CA ARG A 26 -6.27 6.51 6.98
C ARG A 26 -6.08 5.08 6.48
N VAL A 27 -6.88 4.13 7.00
CA VAL A 27 -6.85 2.73 6.57
C VAL A 27 -7.31 2.62 5.12
N MET A 28 -8.37 3.35 4.76
CA MET A 28 -8.85 3.42 3.39
C MET A 28 -7.85 4.10 2.47
N GLU A 29 -7.30 5.25 2.87
CA GLU A 29 -6.36 6.00 2.03
C GLU A 29 -5.15 5.14 1.63
N SER A 30 -4.55 4.43 2.61
CA SER A 30 -3.46 3.50 2.33
C SER A 30 -3.90 2.34 1.41
N ALA A 31 -5.05 1.71 1.68
CA ALA A 31 -5.55 0.61 0.85
C ALA A 31 -5.87 1.03 -0.59
N LEU A 32 -6.48 2.20 -0.77
CA LEU A 32 -6.85 2.74 -2.08
C LEU A 32 -5.60 3.05 -2.90
N ARG A 33 -4.64 3.72 -2.26
CA ARG A 33 -3.36 4.07 -2.85
C ARG A 33 -2.59 2.83 -3.31
N ALA A 34 -2.45 1.83 -2.45
CA ALA A 34 -1.84 0.55 -2.79
C ALA A 34 -2.58 -0.12 -3.95
N TYR A 35 -3.89 -0.26 -3.84
CA TYR A 35 -4.70 -0.97 -4.82
C TYR A 35 -4.59 -0.35 -6.21
N ILE A 36 -4.79 0.97 -6.34
CA ILE A 36 -4.75 1.65 -7.63
C ILE A 36 -3.34 1.66 -8.22
N LEU A 37 -2.33 2.05 -7.44
CA LEU A 37 -0.98 2.21 -7.96
C LEU A 37 -0.41 0.88 -8.47
N LEU A 38 -0.59 -0.19 -7.69
CA LEU A 38 -0.10 -1.51 -8.06
C LEU A 38 -0.81 -2.01 -9.32
N ASN A 39 -2.15 -1.96 -9.36
CA ASN A 39 -2.90 -2.38 -10.55
C ASN A 39 -2.53 -1.54 -11.79
N LEU A 40 -2.30 -0.24 -11.64
CA LEU A 40 -1.88 0.63 -12.74
C LEU A 40 -0.49 0.24 -13.27
N ILE A 41 0.47 -0.01 -12.39
CA ILE A 41 1.82 -0.47 -12.81
C ILE A 41 1.71 -1.78 -13.60
N PHE A 42 0.88 -2.72 -13.15
CA PHE A 42 0.68 -3.98 -13.87
C PHE A 42 -0.02 -3.78 -15.20
N ALA A 43 -1.11 -3.01 -15.24
CA ALA A 43 -1.82 -2.69 -16.47
C ALA A 43 -0.88 -2.10 -17.52
N VAL A 44 -0.11 -1.06 -17.16
CA VAL A 44 0.85 -0.42 -18.07
C VAL A 44 1.94 -1.41 -18.50
N SER A 45 2.43 -2.26 -17.59
CA SER A 45 3.43 -3.27 -17.94
C SER A 45 2.90 -4.33 -18.91
N SER A 46 1.59 -4.54 -19.00
CA SER A 46 0.96 -5.51 -19.89
C SER A 46 0.66 -4.95 -21.28
N GLU A 47 0.77 -3.63 -21.49
CA GLU A 47 0.47 -2.99 -22.77
C GLU A 47 1.51 -3.28 -23.87
N SER A 48 2.76 -3.54 -23.51
CA SER A 48 3.82 -3.89 -24.48
C SER A 48 5.03 -4.55 -23.83
N ASP A 49 5.79 -5.33 -24.60
CA ASP A 49 7.08 -5.89 -24.16
C ASP A 49 8.07 -4.82 -23.69
N LYS A 50 8.04 -3.65 -24.33
CA LYS A 50 8.87 -2.50 -23.94
C LYS A 50 8.48 -2.02 -22.54
N ALA A 51 7.20 -1.78 -22.28
CA ALA A 51 6.72 -1.35 -20.97
C ALA A 51 6.95 -2.42 -19.90
N HIS A 52 6.75 -3.70 -20.24
CA HIS A 52 7.07 -4.82 -19.37
C HIS A 52 8.55 -4.83 -18.98
N ASN A 53 9.45 -4.69 -19.96
CA ASN A 53 10.88 -4.68 -19.74
C ASN A 53 11.31 -3.49 -18.85
N GLU A 54 10.79 -2.30 -19.12
CA GLU A 54 11.12 -1.08 -18.38
C GLU A 54 10.60 -1.12 -16.94
N LEU A 55 9.34 -1.50 -16.73
CA LEU A 55 8.73 -1.50 -15.42
C LEU A 55 9.13 -2.73 -14.60
N MET A 56 8.94 -3.94 -15.12
CA MET A 56 9.08 -5.17 -14.34
C MET A 56 10.50 -5.71 -14.35
N VAL A 57 11.10 -5.89 -15.54
CA VAL A 57 12.42 -6.54 -15.66
C VAL A 57 13.55 -5.65 -15.15
N LYS A 58 13.50 -4.35 -15.46
CA LYS A 58 14.48 -3.34 -15.01
C LYS A 58 14.09 -2.70 -13.67
N ASP A 59 13.03 -3.17 -13.02
CA ASP A 59 12.47 -2.61 -11.80
C ASP A 59 12.11 -1.11 -11.88
N GLY A 60 11.81 -0.57 -13.06
CA GLY A 60 11.58 0.87 -13.27
C GLY A 60 10.44 1.44 -12.43
N TYR A 61 9.46 0.62 -12.02
CA TYR A 61 8.40 1.08 -11.10
C TYR A 61 8.94 1.57 -9.75
N ARG A 62 10.12 1.09 -9.31
CA ARG A 62 10.75 1.52 -8.05
C ARG A 62 11.20 2.96 -8.10
N GLU A 63 11.43 3.51 -9.29
CA GLU A 63 11.81 4.91 -9.49
C GLU A 63 10.61 5.86 -9.51
N ILE A 64 9.38 5.33 -9.60
CA ILE A 64 8.16 6.12 -9.52
C ILE A 64 8.10 6.73 -8.12
N GLY A 65 8.19 8.07 -8.03
CA GLY A 65 8.20 8.80 -6.75
C GLY A 65 6.96 8.50 -5.89
N LEU A 66 5.83 8.23 -6.52
CA LEU A 66 4.62 7.79 -5.82
C LEU A 66 4.71 6.40 -5.22
N TYR A 67 5.38 5.46 -5.88
CA TYR A 67 5.65 4.13 -5.33
C TYR A 67 6.55 4.25 -4.11
N LYS A 68 7.64 5.01 -4.20
CA LYS A 68 8.52 5.32 -3.05
C LYS A 68 7.74 5.97 -1.90
N GLY A 69 6.90 6.98 -2.21
CA GLY A 69 6.08 7.68 -1.23
C GLY A 69 5.01 6.79 -0.58
N MET A 70 4.43 5.86 -1.34
CA MET A 70 3.47 4.87 -0.86
C MET A 70 4.13 3.90 0.12
N ILE A 71 5.24 3.27 -0.27
CA ILE A 71 6.02 2.38 0.60
C ILE A 71 6.40 3.10 1.89
N ARG A 72 6.88 4.35 1.80
CA ARG A 72 7.21 5.15 2.96
C ARG A 72 6.00 5.39 3.87
N GLY A 73 4.82 5.64 3.32
CA GLY A 73 3.59 5.83 4.10
C GLY A 73 3.10 4.55 4.76
N GLU A 74 3.14 3.44 4.03
CA GLU A 74 2.60 2.14 4.46
C GLU A 74 3.51 1.38 5.42
N THR A 75 4.80 1.70 5.42
CA THR A 75 5.78 1.02 6.27
C THR A 75 6.23 1.85 7.46
N ARG A 76 5.91 3.14 7.50
CA ARG A 76 6.22 4.02 8.64
C ARG A 76 5.34 3.67 9.85
N SER A 77 5.98 3.70 11.00
CA SER A 77 5.30 3.70 12.30
C SER A 77 4.81 5.13 12.58
N MET A 78 3.65 5.51 12.03
CA MET A 78 2.97 6.74 12.43
C MET A 78 2.06 6.39 13.61
N ASP A 79 2.32 7.00 14.77
CA ASP A 79 1.56 7.20 16.03
C ASP A 79 0.61 6.12 16.59
N TYR A 80 0.09 5.20 15.77
CA TYR A 80 -0.45 3.91 16.17
C TYR A 80 -0.26 2.87 15.06
N PRO A 81 0.37 1.70 15.32
CA PRO A 81 0.68 0.73 14.27
C PRO A 81 -0.56 0.16 13.58
N ALA A 82 -1.72 0.15 14.25
CA ALA A 82 -2.94 -0.52 13.82
C ALA A 82 -3.40 -0.13 12.40
N GLN A 83 -3.22 1.13 12.00
CA GLN A 83 -3.72 1.63 10.71
C GLN A 83 -2.95 1.10 9.51
N GLN A 84 -1.67 0.76 9.72
CA GLN A 84 -0.79 0.27 8.66
C GLN A 84 -0.50 -1.24 8.79
N VAL A 85 -1.07 -1.93 9.80
CA VAL A 85 -0.84 -3.37 10.04
C VAL A 85 -1.04 -4.22 8.78
N PRO A 86 -2.14 -4.06 7.99
CA PRO A 86 -2.35 -4.87 6.79
C PRO A 86 -1.22 -4.70 5.77
N HIS A 87 -0.75 -3.47 5.57
CA HIS A 87 0.29 -3.13 4.60
C HIS A 87 1.68 -3.57 5.06
N LYS A 88 2.02 -3.28 6.32
CA LYS A 88 3.32 -3.61 6.90
C LYS A 88 3.66 -5.09 6.78
N ARG A 89 2.69 -5.98 7.05
CA ARG A 89 2.88 -7.43 6.94
C ARG A 89 3.26 -7.87 5.53
N PHE A 90 2.58 -7.32 4.51
CA PHE A 90 2.88 -7.61 3.10
C PHE A 90 4.30 -7.15 2.73
N TRP A 91 4.66 -5.91 3.06
CA TRP A 91 5.96 -5.35 2.70
C TRP A 91 7.13 -5.99 3.43
N GLU A 92 6.93 -6.42 4.69
CA GLU A 92 7.90 -7.22 5.42
C GLU A 92 8.15 -8.57 4.73
N ALA A 93 7.11 -9.24 4.24
CA ALA A 93 7.27 -10.48 3.49
C ALA A 93 8.05 -10.27 2.17
N CYS A 94 7.77 -9.21 1.42
CA CYS A 94 8.52 -8.88 0.20
C CYS A 94 10.01 -8.63 0.48
N ARG A 95 10.35 -8.00 1.61
CA ARG A 95 11.74 -7.81 2.03
C ARG A 95 12.42 -9.14 2.29
N ASP A 96 11.75 -10.01 3.05
CA ASP A 96 12.33 -11.27 3.49
C ASP A 96 12.60 -12.20 2.29
N ILE A 97 11.71 -12.21 1.28
CA ILE A 97 11.92 -12.90 0.00
C ILE A 97 13.19 -12.38 -0.69
N LYS A 98 13.34 -11.05 -0.81
CA LYS A 98 14.52 -10.45 -1.45
C LYS A 98 15.83 -10.79 -0.72
N ALA A 99 15.82 -10.82 0.61
CA ALA A 99 16.98 -11.19 1.41
C ALA A 99 17.39 -12.66 1.16
N THR A 100 16.42 -13.56 1.03
CA THR A 100 16.66 -14.98 0.70
C THR A 100 17.19 -15.14 -0.72
N SER A 101 16.63 -14.44 -1.71
CA SER A 101 17.09 -14.50 -3.10
C SER A 101 18.54 -13.98 -3.29
N LEU A 102 18.96 -13.00 -2.50
CA LEU A 102 20.31 -12.45 -2.54
C LEU A 102 21.34 -13.27 -1.74
N SER A 103 20.91 -14.05 -0.74
CA SER A 103 21.81 -14.83 0.10
C SER A 103 22.14 -16.21 -0.47
N GLY A 104 21.51 -16.63 -1.57
CA GLY A 104 21.81 -17.90 -2.26
C GLY A 104 21.60 -19.17 -1.42
N SER A 105 20.98 -19.04 -0.23
CA SER A 105 20.84 -20.17 0.70
C SER A 105 19.56 -20.95 0.39
N SER A 106 19.72 -22.07 -0.30
CA SER A 106 18.72 -23.13 -0.36
C SER A 106 18.71 -23.88 0.98
N SER A 107 17.98 -23.39 1.97
CA SER A 107 17.65 -24.19 3.15
C SER A 107 16.14 -24.29 3.32
N LEU A 108 15.68 -25.55 3.29
CA LEU A 108 14.30 -25.99 3.49
C LEU A 108 13.71 -25.47 4.83
N PRO A 109 12.37 -25.40 4.97
CA PRO A 109 11.71 -24.76 6.09
C PRO A 109 11.80 -25.65 7.33
N GLY A 110 12.82 -25.40 8.15
CA GLY A 110 13.03 -26.11 9.40
C GLY A 110 13.66 -25.19 10.44
N SER A 111 12.82 -24.63 11.29
CA SER A 111 13.16 -24.15 12.64
C SER A 111 14.37 -23.21 12.74
N SER A 112 14.12 -21.91 12.65
CA SER A 112 14.90 -20.97 13.46
C SER A 112 13.95 -19.96 14.11
N ASN A 113 13.89 -20.01 15.44
CA ASN A 113 13.24 -19.02 16.30
C ASN A 113 14.04 -17.72 16.27
N SER A 114 14.07 -17.06 15.12
CA SER A 114 14.54 -15.69 14.96
C SER A 114 13.34 -14.75 14.96
N THR A 115 12.71 -14.62 16.12
CA THR A 115 11.91 -13.43 16.46
C THR A 115 12.82 -12.20 16.47
N LYS A 116 13.07 -11.64 15.27
CA LYS A 116 13.41 -10.24 15.09
C LYS A 116 12.43 -9.61 14.10
N ALA A 117 11.14 -9.76 14.41
CA ALA A 117 10.13 -8.83 13.93
C ALA A 117 10.42 -7.47 14.59
N GLY A 118 11.08 -6.55 13.88
CA GLY A 118 11.44 -5.26 14.47
C GLY A 118 12.55 -4.48 13.77
N GLY A 119 13.18 -5.03 12.73
CA GLY A 119 14.08 -4.22 11.90
C GLY A 119 13.28 -3.11 11.22
N ARG A 120 13.44 -1.87 11.69
CA ARG A 120 12.94 -0.65 11.04
C ARG A 120 13.36 -0.75 9.57
N LEU A 121 12.40 -0.74 8.65
CA LEU A 121 12.73 -0.69 7.23
C LEU A 121 13.64 0.53 7.03
N SER A 122 14.83 0.31 6.45
CA SER A 122 15.68 1.43 6.03
C SER A 122 14.81 2.39 5.22
N GLU A 123 14.88 3.69 5.51
CA GLU A 123 14.01 4.68 4.86
C GLU A 123 14.14 4.68 3.33
N ASP A 124 15.22 4.11 2.81
CA ASP A 124 15.53 3.99 1.39
C ASP A 124 15.18 2.62 0.77
N PHE A 125 14.65 1.68 1.56
CA PHE A 125 14.31 0.35 1.05
C PHE A 125 12.99 0.36 0.27
N VAL A 126 13.10 0.12 -1.04
CA VAL A 126 11.97 0.00 -1.96
C VAL A 126 11.85 -1.47 -2.39
N PRO A 127 10.87 -2.25 -1.87
CA PRO A 127 10.74 -3.68 -2.12
C PRO A 127 10.38 -4.02 -3.56
N LEU A 128 10.74 -5.25 -3.96
CA LEU A 128 10.33 -5.86 -5.22
C LEU A 128 8.99 -6.55 -5.03
N MET A 129 7.90 -5.90 -5.44
CA MET A 129 6.54 -6.41 -5.22
C MET A 129 6.21 -7.65 -6.06
N HIS A 130 6.85 -7.81 -7.21
CA HIS A 130 6.49 -8.83 -8.22
C HIS A 130 7.21 -10.18 -8.03
N LEU A 131 8.13 -10.30 -7.06
CA LEU A 131 8.87 -11.56 -6.83
C LEU A 131 7.97 -12.70 -6.33
N ASP A 132 6.87 -12.36 -5.66
CA ASP A 132 5.84 -13.31 -5.24
C ASP A 132 4.46 -12.80 -5.67
N MET A 133 4.13 -13.11 -6.92
CA MET A 133 2.86 -12.72 -7.54
C MET A 133 1.64 -13.27 -6.78
N HIS A 134 1.77 -14.42 -6.11
CA HIS A 134 0.66 -14.99 -5.34
C HIS A 134 0.43 -14.25 -4.03
N HIS A 135 1.50 -13.83 -3.34
CA HIS A 135 1.37 -12.98 -2.16
C HIS A 135 0.84 -11.59 -2.52
N LEU A 136 1.27 -11.04 -3.65
CA LEU A 136 0.74 -9.78 -4.19
C LEU A 136 -0.76 -9.87 -4.52
N ASP A 137 -1.22 -10.92 -5.19
CA ASP A 137 -2.65 -11.13 -5.47
C ASP A 137 -3.49 -11.16 -4.18
N LYS A 138 -3.01 -11.88 -3.15
CA LYS A 138 -3.67 -11.88 -1.83
C LYS A 138 -3.71 -10.49 -1.20
N TYR A 139 -2.65 -9.70 -1.35
CA TYR A 139 -2.59 -8.34 -0.83
C TYR A 139 -3.57 -7.41 -1.55
N LEU A 140 -3.67 -7.50 -2.89
CA LEU A 140 -4.65 -6.73 -3.65
C LEU A 140 -6.09 -7.09 -3.26
N LYS A 141 -6.39 -8.38 -3.06
CA LYS A 141 -7.69 -8.84 -2.55
C LYS A 141 -7.98 -8.33 -1.14
N LEU A 142 -6.97 -8.29 -0.26
CA LEU A 142 -7.09 -7.71 1.07
C LEU A 142 -7.41 -6.22 1.02
N ASN A 143 -6.67 -5.45 0.20
CA ASN A 143 -6.93 -4.02 0.02
C ASN A 143 -8.34 -3.78 -0.51
N PHE A 144 -8.78 -4.53 -1.53
CA PHE A 144 -10.15 -4.43 -2.03
C PHE A 144 -11.20 -4.74 -0.96
N ALA A 145 -10.99 -5.80 -0.16
CA ALA A 145 -11.89 -6.14 0.94
C ALA A 145 -11.92 -5.04 2.03
N LEU A 146 -10.80 -4.36 2.29
CA LEU A 146 -10.76 -3.21 3.19
C LEU A 146 -11.56 -2.03 2.64
N LEU A 147 -11.40 -1.72 1.34
CA LEU A 147 -12.15 -0.66 0.66
C LEU A 147 -13.66 -0.91 0.70
N TYR A 148 -14.08 -2.15 0.43
CA TYR A 148 -15.48 -2.55 0.49
C TYR A 148 -16.05 -2.43 1.92
N LYS A 149 -15.33 -2.92 2.93
CA LYS A 149 -15.74 -2.80 4.34
C LYS A 149 -15.79 -1.34 4.80
N TYR A 150 -14.84 -0.52 4.34
CA TYR A 150 -14.84 0.91 4.61
C TYR A 150 -16.09 1.58 4.05
N ASP A 151 -16.47 1.30 2.79
CA ASP A 151 -17.69 1.82 2.17
C ASP A 151 -18.92 1.50 3.03
N MET A 152 -19.06 0.23 3.43
CA MET A 152 -20.17 -0.22 4.28
C MET A 152 -20.22 0.53 5.61
N VAL A 153 -19.10 0.59 6.34
CA VAL A 153 -19.04 1.24 7.66
C VAL A 153 -19.32 2.74 7.57
N LEU A 154 -18.82 3.40 6.52
CA LEU A 154 -19.05 4.82 6.29
C LEU A 154 -20.53 5.11 6.07
N ARG A 155 -21.20 4.32 5.20
CA ARG A 155 -22.64 4.41 4.97
C ARG A 155 -23.45 4.10 6.22
N GLU A 156 -23.05 3.11 7.01
CA GLU A 156 -23.70 2.79 8.29
C GLU A 156 -23.59 3.93 9.31
N CYS A 157 -22.56 4.77 9.21
CA CYS A 157 -22.41 5.99 10.00
C CYS A 157 -23.20 7.19 9.42
N GLY A 158 -23.99 7.00 8.36
CA GLY A 158 -24.74 8.08 7.70
C GLY A 158 -23.86 9.02 6.88
N MET A 159 -22.67 8.58 6.47
CA MET A 159 -21.72 9.36 5.68
C MET A 159 -21.62 8.81 4.26
N GLU A 160 -21.33 9.68 3.28
CA GLU A 160 -21.11 9.26 1.90
C GLU A 160 -19.61 9.14 1.58
N PRO A 161 -19.19 8.11 0.85
CA PRO A 161 -17.82 7.95 0.41
C PRO A 161 -17.47 8.90 -0.74
N GLU A 162 -16.43 9.70 -0.56
CA GLU A 162 -15.91 10.61 -1.58
C GLU A 162 -14.91 9.90 -2.52
N TRP A 163 -15.26 8.72 -3.05
CA TRP A 163 -14.34 7.89 -3.85
C TRP A 163 -13.71 8.64 -5.02
N GLU A 164 -14.51 9.43 -5.75
CA GLU A 164 -14.02 10.22 -6.89
C GLU A 164 -12.94 11.21 -6.45
N ARG A 165 -13.19 11.95 -5.37
CA ARG A 165 -12.24 12.93 -4.83
C ARG A 165 -10.93 12.26 -4.41
N GLU A 166 -11.01 11.12 -3.75
CA GLU A 166 -9.83 10.35 -3.31
C GLU A 166 -9.02 9.83 -4.50
N ILE A 167 -9.70 9.27 -5.52
CA ILE A 167 -9.07 8.75 -6.73
C ILE A 167 -8.43 9.90 -7.52
N VAL A 168 -9.13 11.01 -7.73
CA VAL A 168 -8.61 12.19 -8.44
C VAL A 168 -7.42 12.78 -7.67
N GLY A 169 -7.49 12.85 -6.35
CA GLY A 169 -6.38 13.28 -5.50
C GLY A 169 -5.14 12.41 -5.72
N LEU A 170 -5.31 11.09 -5.66
CA LEU A 170 -4.25 10.12 -5.92
C LEU A 170 -3.65 10.27 -7.34
N MET A 171 -4.50 10.33 -8.36
CA MET A 171 -4.07 10.49 -9.76
C MET A 171 -3.39 11.84 -10.00
N GLY A 172 -3.80 12.89 -9.30
CA GLY A 172 -3.13 14.19 -9.33
C GLY A 172 -1.67 14.12 -8.87
N TYR A 173 -1.35 13.28 -7.89
CA TYR A 173 0.04 13.02 -7.52
C TYR A 173 0.81 12.19 -8.56
N LEU A 174 0.12 11.31 -9.31
CA LEU A 174 0.72 10.53 -10.40
C LEU A 174 1.15 11.45 -11.54
N VAL A 175 0.23 12.28 -12.00
CA VAL A 175 0.47 13.19 -13.13
C VAL A 175 1.52 14.24 -12.78
N LYS A 176 1.50 14.81 -11.57
CA LYS A 176 2.53 15.78 -11.13
C LYS A 176 3.93 15.17 -11.00
N GLY A 177 4.02 13.86 -10.73
CA GLY A 177 5.29 13.13 -10.65
C GLY A 177 5.87 12.77 -12.02
N LEU A 178 5.03 12.71 -13.06
CA LEU A 178 5.45 12.58 -14.44
C LEU A 178 5.94 13.96 -14.91
N LYS A 179 7.25 14.19 -14.91
CA LYS A 179 7.81 15.27 -15.73
C LYS A 179 7.46 14.94 -17.18
N VAL A 180 6.35 15.50 -17.68
CA VAL A 180 6.05 15.48 -19.10
C VAL A 180 7.05 16.42 -19.74
N GLU A 181 8.19 15.88 -20.16
CA GLU A 181 9.06 16.57 -21.09
C GLU A 181 8.24 16.81 -22.35
N HIS A 182 7.76 18.05 -22.49
CA HIS A 182 7.23 18.54 -23.74
C HIS A 182 8.43 18.58 -24.69
N GLY A 183 8.60 17.53 -25.48
CA GLY A 183 9.48 17.53 -26.62
C GLY A 183 9.13 18.75 -27.49
N ARG A 184 10.11 19.64 -27.64
CA ARG A 184 10.11 20.65 -28.70
C ARG A 184 10.59 20.02 -29.99
#